data_AF-A0A524JAS1-F1
#
_entry.id   AF-A0A524JAS1-F1
#
_cell.length_a   1.000
_cell.length_b   1.000
_cell.length_c   1.000
_cell.angle_alpha   90.00
_cell.angle_beta   90.00
_cell.angle_gamma   90.00
#
_symmetry.space_group_name_H-M   'P 1'
#
loop_
_entity.id
_entity.type
_entity.pdbx_description
1 polymer ?
#
loop_
_entity_poly.entity_id
_entity_poly.type
_entity_poly.pdbx_seq_one_letter_code
_entity_poly.pdbx_strand_id
1 'polypeptide(L)'
;MQTKSLKCYMVEPLLFYRQQIERYNLKLAQLQKKLWVSSVLRFVVFSSAILGVYFFRSNVGTALIIGAVALMIFLFLLSRHTSLQHRRNRLNALLEINRVEIAILDRRYGNRPEGNEFKDAKHYFSGDIDLFGQGSFYQYANRTVLKQGSEVFAGLLLENGTEDILEKQAAIKELSLIPQWRQDFSAMASLAKTEIGTETICKWLGAYQPFVPSATRYLPMFFSGISVVWFVLYFLGFVPESVLIFWLLLGLGL
;
A
#
# COMPACT_ATOMS: atom_id res chain seq x y z
N MET A 1 28.92 -11.87 28.05
CA MET A 1 27.92 -12.65 27.29
C MET A 1 27.43 -11.90 26.02
N GLN A 2 28.30 -11.17 25.30
CA GLN A 2 27.92 -10.29 24.17
C GLN A 2 28.61 -10.62 22.83
N THR A 3 29.52 -11.58 22.79
CA THR A 3 30.35 -11.87 21.60
C THR A 3 29.69 -12.83 20.60
N LYS A 4 28.54 -13.43 20.94
CA LYS A 4 27.79 -14.30 20.01
C LYS A 4 26.79 -13.57 19.11
N SER A 5 26.42 -12.32 19.44
CA SER A 5 25.46 -11.51 18.66
C SER A 5 26.11 -10.84 17.43
N LEU A 6 27.41 -10.51 17.51
CA LEU A 6 28.12 -9.80 16.44
C LEU A 6 28.61 -10.70 15.29
N LYS A 7 28.60 -12.04 15.47
CA LYS A 7 29.04 -12.97 14.41
C LYS A 7 28.04 -13.12 13.24
N CYS A 8 26.83 -12.55 13.35
CA CYS A 8 25.87 -12.52 12.24
C CYS A 8 26.12 -11.35 11.26
N TYR A 9 27.03 -10.43 11.57
CA TYR A 9 27.10 -9.11 10.93
C TYR A 9 28.01 -8.96 9.70
N MET A 10 28.64 -10.03 9.22
CA MET A 10 29.41 -10.00 7.97
C MET A 10 29.08 -11.21 7.10
N VAL A 11 27.79 -11.45 6.88
CA VAL A 11 27.38 -12.25 5.73
C VAL A 11 27.73 -11.44 4.48
N GLU A 12 28.52 -12.02 3.58
CA GLU A 12 28.78 -11.45 2.26
C GLU A 12 27.45 -10.95 1.65
N PRO A 13 27.34 -9.69 1.20
CA PRO A 13 26.06 -9.12 0.75
C PRO A 13 25.32 -10.02 -0.26
N LEU A 14 26.08 -10.68 -1.14
CA LEU A 14 25.59 -11.66 -2.11
C LEU A 14 24.87 -12.84 -1.44
N LEU A 15 25.43 -13.41 -0.37
CA LEU A 15 24.83 -14.53 0.35
C LEU A 15 23.51 -14.09 1.03
N PHE A 16 23.49 -12.89 1.61
CA PHE A 16 22.27 -12.33 2.21
C PHE A 16 21.15 -12.20 1.16
N TYR A 17 21.41 -11.60 0.00
CA TYR A 17 20.40 -11.41 -1.04
C TYR A 17 19.90 -12.75 -1.61
N ARG A 18 20.80 -13.72 -1.82
CA ARG A 18 20.42 -15.08 -2.28
C ARG A 18 19.52 -15.79 -1.27
N GLN A 19 19.84 -15.72 0.02
CA GLN A 19 19.01 -16.31 1.09
C GLN A 19 17.63 -15.65 1.16
N GLN A 20 17.54 -14.33 0.98
CA GLN A 20 16.25 -13.64 0.94
C GLN A 20 15.42 -14.06 -0.27
N ILE A 21 16.02 -14.20 -1.44
CA ILE A 21 15.33 -14.67 -2.65
C ILE A 21 14.72 -16.05 -2.43
N GLU A 22 15.48 -17.01 -1.91
CA GLU A 22 14.97 -18.35 -1.61
C GLU A 22 13.81 -18.30 -0.60
N ARG A 23 13.98 -17.53 0.48
CA ARG A 23 12.94 -17.36 1.51
C ARG A 23 11.66 -16.76 0.94
N TYR A 24 11.76 -15.76 0.06
CA TYR A 24 10.60 -15.10 -0.52
C TYR A 24 9.94 -15.96 -1.61
N ASN A 25 10.69 -16.70 -2.42
CA ASN A 25 10.17 -17.67 -3.38
C ASN A 25 9.33 -18.76 -2.68
N LEU A 26 9.82 -19.32 -1.57
CA LEU A 26 9.06 -20.31 -0.78
C LEU A 26 7.74 -19.73 -0.25
N LYS A 27 7.77 -18.51 0.32
CA LYS A 27 6.56 -17.82 0.79
C LYS A 27 5.59 -17.51 -0.34
N LEU A 28 6.11 -17.12 -1.51
CA LEU A 28 5.33 -16.80 -2.69
C LEU A 28 4.62 -18.04 -3.22
N ALA A 29 5.30 -19.18 -3.32
CA ALA A 29 4.71 -20.46 -3.73
C ALA A 29 3.55 -20.88 -2.80
N GLN A 30 3.73 -20.74 -1.48
CA GLN A 30 2.66 -20.99 -0.50
C GLN A 30 1.48 -20.02 -0.69
N LEU A 31 1.76 -18.76 -1.00
CA LEU A 31 0.73 -17.73 -1.17
C LEU A 31 -0.05 -17.90 -2.48
N GLN A 32 0.60 -18.34 -3.56
CA GLN A 32 -0.04 -18.67 -4.83
C GLN A 32 -1.07 -19.78 -4.66
N LYS A 33 -0.76 -20.83 -3.89
CA LYS A 33 -1.74 -21.89 -3.55
C LYS A 33 -2.96 -21.31 -2.83
N LYS A 34 -2.75 -20.41 -1.85
CA LYS A 34 -3.85 -19.73 -1.13
C LYS A 34 -4.70 -18.85 -2.05
N LEU A 35 -4.08 -18.15 -2.99
CA LEU A 35 -4.77 -17.32 -3.98
C LEU A 35 -5.62 -18.18 -4.93
N TRP A 36 -5.09 -19.32 -5.39
CA TRP A 36 -5.83 -20.27 -6.21
C TRP A 36 -7.06 -20.82 -5.48
N VAL A 37 -6.89 -21.33 -4.25
CA VAL A 37 -8.02 -21.78 -3.42
C VAL A 37 -9.04 -20.67 -3.20
N SER A 38 -8.58 -19.44 -2.97
CA SER A 38 -9.46 -18.28 -2.82
C SER A 38 -10.24 -17.91 -4.09
N SER A 39 -9.69 -18.21 -5.27
CA SER A 39 -10.38 -18.03 -6.56
C SER A 39 -11.45 -19.10 -6.75
N VAL A 40 -11.09 -20.37 -6.53
CA VAL A 40 -12.03 -21.51 -6.61
C VAL A 40 -13.20 -21.33 -5.64
N LEU A 41 -12.94 -20.96 -4.39
CA LEU A 41 -13.99 -20.78 -3.38
C LEU A 41 -15.00 -19.68 -3.77
N ARG A 42 -14.53 -18.57 -4.35
CA ARG A 42 -15.42 -17.51 -4.85
C ARG A 42 -16.28 -18.00 -6.01
N PHE A 43 -15.70 -18.78 -6.92
CA PHE A 43 -16.44 -19.37 -8.03
C PHE A 43 -17.52 -20.33 -7.52
N VAL A 44 -17.19 -21.22 -6.59
CA VAL A 44 -18.15 -22.14 -5.96
C VAL A 44 -19.29 -21.38 -5.27
N VAL A 45 -18.98 -20.36 -4.47
CA VAL A 45 -20.01 -19.53 -3.81
C VAL A 45 -20.92 -18.87 -4.84
N PHE A 46 -20.35 -18.26 -5.89
CA PHE A 46 -21.12 -17.61 -6.95
C PHE A 46 -22.04 -18.60 -7.69
N SER A 47 -21.52 -19.77 -8.10
CA SER A 47 -22.31 -20.82 -8.74
C SER A 47 -23.41 -21.36 -7.83
N SER A 48 -23.11 -21.60 -6.54
CA SER A 48 -24.11 -22.04 -5.56
C SER A 48 -25.21 -21.01 -5.32
N ALA A 49 -24.88 -19.72 -5.39
CA ALA A 49 -25.85 -18.65 -5.23
C ALA A 49 -26.86 -18.63 -6.38
N ILE A 50 -26.37 -18.75 -7.63
CA ILE A 50 -27.21 -18.83 -8.82
C ILE A 50 -28.14 -20.05 -8.75
N LEU A 51 -27.59 -21.22 -8.42
CA LEU A 51 -28.37 -22.44 -8.28
C LEU A 51 -29.41 -22.31 -7.16
N GLY A 52 -29.03 -21.76 -6.00
CA GLY A 52 -29.94 -21.53 -4.89
C GLY A 52 -31.10 -20.62 -5.26
N VAL A 53 -30.84 -19.48 -5.89
CA VAL A 53 -31.90 -18.57 -6.36
C VAL A 53 -32.80 -19.24 -7.40
N TYR A 54 -32.23 -20.01 -8.33
CA TYR A 54 -33.00 -20.73 -9.34
C TYR A 54 -33.95 -21.77 -8.75
N PHE A 55 -33.47 -22.61 -7.82
CA PHE A 55 -34.29 -23.64 -7.18
C PHE A 55 -35.40 -23.06 -6.29
N PHE A 56 -35.11 -21.97 -5.56
CA PHE A 56 -36.06 -21.33 -4.65
C PHE A 56 -36.85 -20.17 -5.29
N ARG A 57 -36.86 -20.06 -6.63
CA ARG A 57 -37.54 -18.97 -7.36
C ARG A 57 -39.04 -18.84 -7.05
N SER A 58 -39.69 -19.93 -6.63
CA SER A 58 -41.11 -19.93 -6.25
C SER A 58 -41.37 -19.22 -4.91
N ASN A 59 -40.37 -19.13 -4.03
CA ASN A 59 -40.46 -18.41 -2.77
C ASN A 59 -39.47 -17.24 -2.78
N VAL A 60 -39.99 -16.06 -3.15
CA VAL A 60 -39.20 -14.83 -3.30
C VAL A 60 -38.47 -14.47 -2.00
N GLY A 61 -39.09 -14.68 -0.84
CA GLY A 61 -38.47 -14.38 0.46
C GLY A 61 -37.24 -15.25 0.72
N THR A 62 -37.33 -16.56 0.47
CA THR A 62 -36.19 -17.48 0.66
C THR A 62 -35.07 -17.21 -0.36
N ALA A 63 -35.43 -16.93 -1.62
CA ALA A 63 -34.45 -16.58 -2.65
C ALA A 63 -33.68 -15.28 -2.32
N LEU A 64 -34.35 -14.27 -1.79
CA LEU A 64 -33.73 -13.02 -1.34
C LEU A 64 -32.74 -13.26 -0.19
N ILE A 65 -33.12 -14.07 0.80
CA ILE A 65 -32.23 -14.41 1.93
C ILE A 65 -30.98 -15.14 1.43
N ILE A 66 -31.14 -16.14 0.55
CA ILE A 66 -30.01 -16.88 -0.04
C ILE A 66 -29.08 -15.92 -0.80
N GLY A 67 -29.64 -15.03 -1.62
CA GLY A 67 -28.86 -14.02 -2.34
C GLY A 67 -28.09 -13.09 -1.42
N ALA A 68 -28.73 -12.58 -0.36
CA ALA A 68 -28.10 -11.69 0.61
C ALA A 68 -26.95 -12.37 1.38
N VAL A 69 -27.15 -13.61 1.83
CA VAL A 69 -26.11 -14.39 2.53
C VAL A 69 -24.94 -14.70 1.58
N ALA A 70 -25.23 -15.12 0.35
CA ALA A 70 -24.19 -15.39 -0.64
C ALA A 70 -23.37 -14.14 -0.98
N LEU A 71 -24.02 -12.98 -1.10
CA LEU A 71 -23.35 -11.70 -1.33
C LEU A 71 -22.42 -11.36 -0.16
N MET A 72 -22.88 -11.51 1.08
CA MET A 72 -22.06 -11.25 2.27
C MET A 72 -20.81 -12.14 2.30
N ILE A 73 -20.95 -13.44 2.05
CA ILE A 73 -19.84 -14.39 1.98
C ILE A 73 -18.89 -14.02 0.83
N PHE A 74 -19.44 -13.66 -0.33
CA PHE A 74 -18.65 -13.28 -1.49
C PHE A 74 -17.81 -12.02 -1.24
N LEU A 75 -18.38 -10.98 -0.63
CA LEU A 75 -17.67 -9.75 -0.27
C LEU A 75 -16.56 -10.02 0.75
N PHE A 76 -16.82 -10.86 1.76
CA PHE A 76 -15.79 -11.29 2.71
C PHE A 76 -14.63 -12.01 2.00
N LEU A 77 -14.94 -12.95 1.10
CA LEU A 77 -13.94 -13.67 0.33
C LEU A 77 -13.15 -12.76 -0.62
N LEU A 78 -13.82 -11.77 -1.22
CA LEU A 78 -13.20 -10.76 -2.07
C LEU A 78 -12.19 -9.93 -1.28
N SER A 79 -12.58 -9.40 -0.12
CA SER A 79 -11.69 -8.63 0.76
C SER A 79 -10.44 -9.44 1.14
N ARG A 80 -10.65 -10.68 1.60
CA ARG A 80 -9.56 -11.60 1.93
C ARG A 80 -8.64 -11.90 0.73
N HIS A 81 -9.22 -12.07 -0.46
CA HIS A 81 -8.44 -12.28 -1.69
C HIS A 81 -7.55 -11.07 -2.01
N THR A 82 -8.10 -9.86 -1.90
CA THR A 82 -7.36 -8.60 -2.09
C THR A 82 -6.20 -8.49 -1.10
N SER A 83 -6.40 -8.84 0.18
CA SER A 83 -5.31 -8.87 1.16
C SER A 83 -4.19 -9.86 0.80
N LEU A 84 -4.54 -11.05 0.31
CA LEU A 84 -3.56 -12.03 -0.18
C LEU A 84 -2.80 -11.51 -1.41
N GLN A 85 -3.49 -10.80 -2.31
CA GLN A 85 -2.88 -10.20 -3.50
C GLN A 85 -1.88 -9.10 -3.13
N HIS A 86 -2.21 -8.23 -2.16
CA HIS A 86 -1.27 -7.24 -1.63
C HIS A 86 -0.03 -7.90 -1.03
N ARG A 87 -0.19 -8.98 -0.26
CA ARG A 87 0.95 -9.74 0.28
C ARG A 87 1.82 -10.35 -0.82
N ARG A 88 1.23 -10.80 -1.93
CA ARG A 88 1.97 -11.32 -3.09
C ARG A 88 2.77 -10.21 -3.75
N ASN A 89 2.15 -9.06 -3.97
CA ASN A 89 2.83 -7.92 -4.60
C ASN A 89 4.00 -7.42 -3.73
N ARG A 90 3.86 -7.41 -2.40
CA ARG A 90 4.99 -7.12 -1.48
C ARG A 90 6.13 -8.13 -1.60
N LEU A 91 5.84 -9.42 -1.66
CA LEU A 91 6.89 -10.44 -1.84
C LEU A 91 7.58 -10.29 -3.20
N ASN A 92 6.84 -9.95 -4.26
CA ASN A 92 7.42 -9.67 -5.57
C ASN A 92 8.34 -8.44 -5.55
N ALA A 93 7.91 -7.35 -4.92
CA ALA A 93 8.74 -6.15 -4.78
C ALA A 93 10.03 -6.43 -4.01
N LEU A 94 9.95 -7.20 -2.91
CA LEU A 94 11.12 -7.65 -2.16
C LEU A 94 12.05 -8.54 -3.01
N LEU A 95 11.51 -9.48 -3.78
CA LEU A 95 12.30 -10.30 -4.71
C LEU A 95 13.03 -9.44 -5.72
N GLU A 96 12.34 -8.45 -6.29
CA GLU A 96 12.91 -7.56 -7.29
C GLU A 96 14.05 -6.72 -6.71
N ILE A 97 13.87 -6.14 -5.52
CA ILE A 97 14.94 -5.43 -4.81
C ILE A 97 16.18 -6.32 -4.65
N ASN A 98 16.01 -7.56 -4.18
CA ASN A 98 17.16 -8.46 -3.99
C ASN A 98 17.84 -8.85 -5.31
N ARG A 99 17.08 -9.03 -6.40
CA ARG A 99 17.65 -9.30 -7.73
C ARG A 99 18.44 -8.11 -8.26
N VAL A 100 17.89 -6.91 -8.09
CA VAL A 100 18.54 -5.65 -8.46
C VAL A 100 19.84 -5.48 -7.69
N GLU A 101 19.86 -5.71 -6.38
CA GLU A 101 21.10 -5.59 -5.59
C GLU A 101 22.17 -6.60 -6.02
N ILE A 102 21.79 -7.84 -6.35
CA ILE A 102 22.73 -8.81 -6.93
C ILE A 102 23.27 -8.31 -8.27
N ALA A 103 22.42 -7.75 -9.14
CA ALA A 103 22.87 -7.19 -10.41
C ALA A 103 23.83 -6.00 -10.22
N ILE A 104 23.57 -5.13 -9.23
CA ILE A 104 24.45 -4.02 -8.86
C ILE A 104 25.81 -4.54 -8.40
N LEU A 105 25.85 -5.58 -7.56
CA LEU A 105 27.09 -6.23 -7.13
C LEU A 105 27.90 -6.79 -8.32
N ASP A 106 27.21 -7.30 -9.34
CA ASP A 106 27.80 -7.77 -10.60
C ASP A 106 28.13 -6.63 -11.59
N ARG A 107 28.07 -5.36 -11.15
CA ARG A 107 28.25 -4.15 -11.99
C ARG A 107 27.26 -4.02 -13.16
N ARG A 108 26.10 -4.66 -13.07
CA ARG A 108 25.01 -4.62 -14.06
C ARG A 108 23.89 -3.69 -13.57
N TYR A 109 24.11 -2.39 -13.70
CA TYR A 109 23.16 -1.36 -13.24
C TYR A 109 22.78 -0.32 -14.30
N GLY A 110 23.12 -0.55 -15.58
CA GLY A 110 22.85 0.40 -16.66
C GLY A 110 21.36 0.67 -16.93
N ASN A 111 20.45 -0.19 -16.46
CA ASN A 111 19.00 0.00 -16.61
C ASN A 111 18.38 0.87 -15.49
N ARG A 112 19.19 1.37 -14.55
CA ARG A 112 18.73 2.22 -13.44
C ARG A 112 18.68 3.69 -13.85
N PRO A 113 17.89 4.54 -13.17
CA PRO A 113 17.86 5.97 -13.43
C PRO A 113 19.25 6.59 -13.36
N GLU A 114 19.65 7.27 -14.43
CA GLU A 114 20.96 7.90 -14.57
C GLU A 114 21.04 9.25 -13.84
N GLY A 115 19.91 9.87 -13.52
CA GLY A 115 19.85 11.18 -12.86
C GLY A 115 20.28 12.34 -13.75
N ASN A 116 20.17 12.20 -15.08
CA ASN A 116 20.50 13.27 -16.03
C ASN A 116 19.68 14.54 -15.78
N GLU A 117 18.47 14.42 -15.23
CA GLU A 117 17.63 15.56 -14.84
C GLU A 117 18.22 16.42 -13.70
N PHE A 118 19.20 15.93 -12.96
CA PHE A 118 19.86 16.64 -11.86
C PHE A 118 21.22 17.23 -12.23
N LYS A 119 21.65 17.08 -13.49
CA LYS A 119 22.91 17.66 -13.97
C LYS A 119 22.84 19.18 -13.91
N ASP A 120 23.82 19.77 -13.22
CA ASP A 120 24.03 21.21 -13.20
C ASP A 120 25.44 21.52 -13.71
N ALA A 121 25.50 22.07 -14.92
CA ALA A 121 26.75 22.45 -15.57
C ALA A 121 27.48 23.61 -14.87
N LYS A 122 26.79 24.35 -13.98
CA LYS A 122 27.38 25.46 -13.21
C LYS A 122 27.87 25.02 -11.83
N HIS A 123 27.64 23.77 -11.45
CA HIS A 123 28.03 23.25 -10.15
C HIS A 123 29.53 22.94 -10.11
N TYR A 124 30.18 23.26 -8.99
CA TYR A 124 31.65 23.27 -8.82
C TYR A 124 32.37 21.98 -9.23
N PHE A 125 31.73 20.81 -9.08
CA PHE A 125 32.37 19.52 -9.37
C PHE A 125 31.46 18.50 -10.08
N SER A 126 30.19 18.83 -10.33
CA SER A 126 29.22 17.86 -10.86
C SER A 126 29.64 17.24 -12.19
N GLY A 127 30.38 18.00 -13.02
CA GLY A 127 30.94 17.54 -14.28
C GLY A 127 32.26 16.76 -14.18
N ASP A 128 33.04 16.93 -13.12
CA ASP A 128 34.39 16.36 -13.00
C ASP A 128 34.38 14.94 -12.41
N ILE A 129 33.43 14.65 -11.53
CA ILE A 129 33.37 13.38 -10.77
C ILE A 129 32.23 12.45 -11.21
N ASP A 130 31.75 12.60 -12.45
CA ASP A 130 30.70 11.78 -13.06
C ASP A 130 29.54 11.47 -12.09
N LEU A 131 29.00 12.51 -11.44
CA LEU A 131 27.94 12.34 -10.45
C LEU A 131 26.65 11.80 -11.05
N PHE A 132 26.33 12.20 -12.28
CA PHE A 132 25.09 11.87 -12.97
C PHE A 132 25.36 11.41 -14.41
N GLY A 133 24.46 10.59 -14.94
CA GLY A 133 24.57 10.00 -16.28
C GLY A 133 24.83 8.49 -16.24
N GLN A 134 25.09 7.92 -17.42
CA GLN A 134 25.37 6.50 -17.57
C GLN A 134 26.69 6.13 -16.88
N GLY A 135 26.66 5.09 -16.04
CA GLY A 135 27.82 4.64 -15.27
C GLY A 135 28.14 5.50 -14.04
N SER A 136 27.39 6.57 -13.79
CA SER A 136 27.65 7.54 -12.73
C SER A 136 27.55 7.00 -11.31
N PHE A 137 28.11 7.77 -10.37
CA PHE A 137 27.94 7.51 -8.93
C PHE A 137 26.46 7.50 -8.54
N TYR A 138 25.65 8.45 -9.02
CA TYR A 138 24.21 8.46 -8.75
C TYR A 138 23.54 7.17 -9.23
N GLN A 139 23.80 6.72 -10.46
CA GLN A 139 23.17 5.51 -11.01
C GLN A 139 23.49 4.26 -10.18
N TYR A 140 24.72 4.15 -9.67
CA TYR A 140 25.14 3.07 -8.78
C TYR A 140 24.60 3.21 -7.35
N ALA A 141 24.63 4.43 -6.81
CA ALA A 141 24.38 4.71 -5.40
C ALA A 141 22.90 4.89 -5.07
N ASN A 142 22.07 5.24 -6.04
CA ASN A 142 20.68 5.58 -5.82
C ASN A 142 19.84 4.34 -5.46
N ARG A 143 19.16 4.34 -4.29
CA ARG A 143 18.16 3.34 -3.85
C ARG A 143 16.80 3.98 -3.57
N THR A 144 16.60 5.23 -3.99
CA THR A 144 15.31 5.91 -3.84
C THR A 144 14.28 5.25 -4.75
N VAL A 145 13.02 5.31 -4.32
CA VAL A 145 11.89 4.76 -5.08
C VAL A 145 10.96 5.87 -5.56
N LEU A 146 10.75 6.88 -4.72
CA LEU A 146 9.92 8.03 -5.02
C LEU A 146 10.76 9.14 -5.65
N LYS A 147 10.14 9.94 -6.54
CA LYS A 147 10.78 11.07 -7.22
C LYS A 147 11.37 12.09 -6.22
N GLN A 148 10.63 12.40 -5.15
CA GLN A 148 11.06 13.33 -4.11
C GLN A 148 12.29 12.79 -3.36
N GLY A 149 12.35 11.47 -3.15
CA GLY A 149 13.53 10.84 -2.59
C GLY A 149 14.74 10.99 -3.51
N SER A 150 14.54 10.83 -4.83
CA SER A 150 15.57 11.06 -5.84
C SER A 150 16.09 12.49 -5.86
N GLU A 151 15.19 13.48 -5.74
CA GLU A 151 15.51 14.90 -5.65
C GLU A 151 16.33 15.21 -4.39
N VAL A 152 15.92 14.71 -3.22
CA VAL A 152 16.68 14.86 -1.97
C VAL A 152 18.05 14.21 -2.07
N PHE A 153 18.13 12.99 -2.62
CA PHE A 153 19.41 12.30 -2.78
C PHE A 153 20.35 13.05 -3.74
N ALA A 154 19.84 13.56 -4.86
CA ALA A 154 20.62 14.38 -5.78
C ALA A 154 21.10 15.68 -5.12
N GLY A 155 20.24 16.34 -4.34
CA GLY A 155 20.60 17.52 -3.55
C GLY A 155 21.74 17.23 -2.56
N LEU A 156 21.69 16.09 -1.88
CA LEU A 156 22.77 15.66 -0.97
C LEU A 156 24.09 15.37 -1.70
N LEU A 157 24.06 14.87 -2.94
CA LEU A 157 25.28 14.66 -3.74
C LEU A 157 25.90 15.97 -4.23
N LEU A 158 25.08 17.00 -4.43
CA LEU A 158 25.50 18.34 -4.85
C LEU A 158 25.81 19.27 -3.66
N GLU A 159 25.59 18.81 -2.42
CA GLU A 159 25.81 19.61 -1.23
C GLU A 159 27.32 19.80 -0.97
N ASN A 160 27.75 21.06 -0.86
CA ASN A 160 29.14 21.41 -0.49
C ASN A 160 29.32 21.62 1.02
N GLY A 161 28.22 21.57 1.78
CA GLY A 161 28.20 21.73 3.22
C GLY A 161 28.92 20.58 3.92
N THR A 162 29.66 20.90 4.96
CA THR A 162 30.35 19.92 5.82
C THR A 162 29.69 19.76 7.19
N GLU A 163 28.49 20.35 7.34
CA GLU A 163 27.69 20.23 8.54
C GLU A 163 27.05 18.84 8.63
N ASP A 164 26.84 18.38 9.86
CA ASP A 164 26.17 17.13 10.22
C ASP A 164 26.77 15.83 9.61
N ILE A 165 28.05 15.84 9.19
CA ILE A 165 28.69 14.68 8.57
C ILE A 165 28.66 13.47 9.52
N LEU A 166 28.95 13.67 10.81
CA LEU A 166 29.02 12.59 11.79
C LEU A 166 27.62 12.00 12.06
N GLU A 167 26.60 12.85 12.10
CA GLU A 167 25.20 12.49 12.26
C GLU A 167 24.71 11.70 11.04
N LYS A 168 25.02 12.16 9.82
CA LYS A 168 24.71 11.46 8.56
C LYS A 168 25.39 10.07 8.54
N GLN A 169 26.66 9.98 8.93
CA GLN A 169 27.38 8.70 9.00
C GLN A 169 26.80 7.76 10.07
N ALA A 170 26.42 8.30 11.24
CA ALA A 170 25.77 7.52 12.29
C ALA A 170 24.43 6.95 11.82
N ALA A 171 23.61 7.76 11.13
CA ALA A 171 22.35 7.33 10.55
C ALA A 171 22.54 6.24 9.48
N ILE A 172 23.54 6.38 8.59
CA ILE A 172 23.88 5.35 7.61
C ILE A 172 24.30 4.05 8.31
N LYS A 173 25.14 4.15 9.35
CA LYS A 173 25.59 3.00 10.13
C LYS A 173 24.42 2.30 10.80
N GLU A 174 23.53 3.02 11.46
CA GLU A 174 22.32 2.47 12.07
C GLU A 174 21.47 1.71 11.05
N LEU A 175 21.15 2.37 9.93
CA LEU A 175 20.33 1.79 8.86
C LEU A 175 21.00 0.58 8.19
N SER A 176 22.34 0.54 8.13
CA SER A 176 23.08 -0.61 7.60
C SER A 176 22.85 -1.88 8.41
N LEU A 177 22.51 -1.76 9.71
CA LEU A 177 22.31 -2.89 10.61
C LEU A 177 20.92 -3.55 10.47
N ILE A 178 19.97 -2.87 9.80
CA ILE A 178 18.58 -3.33 9.65
C ILE A 178 18.16 -3.50 8.18
N PRO A 179 18.88 -4.31 7.37
CA PRO A 179 18.68 -4.40 5.93
C PRO A 179 17.28 -4.88 5.53
N GLN A 180 16.67 -5.79 6.30
CA GLN A 180 15.30 -6.27 6.01
C GLN A 180 14.28 -5.15 6.14
N TRP A 181 14.42 -4.28 7.15
CA TRP A 181 13.54 -3.13 7.32
C TRP A 181 13.67 -2.15 6.16
N ARG A 182 14.90 -1.85 5.71
CA ARG A 182 15.14 -0.99 4.54
C ARG A 182 14.51 -1.54 3.26
N GLN A 183 14.67 -2.84 3.02
CA GLN A 183 14.04 -3.51 1.86
C GLN A 183 12.51 -3.46 1.95
N ASP A 184 11.94 -3.70 3.13
CA ASP A 184 10.50 -3.61 3.35
C ASP A 184 9.96 -2.20 3.14
N PHE A 185 10.66 -1.18 3.65
CA PHE A 185 10.32 0.22 3.46
C PHE A 185 10.32 0.59 1.96
N SER A 186 11.38 0.21 1.25
CA SER A 186 11.50 0.44 -0.20
C SER A 186 10.42 -0.32 -0.98
N ALA A 187 10.12 -1.56 -0.59
CA ALA A 187 9.05 -2.35 -1.20
C ALA A 187 7.69 -1.69 -1.00
N MET A 188 7.39 -1.17 0.19
CA MET A 188 6.15 -0.43 0.44
C MET A 188 6.05 0.81 -0.45
N ALA A 189 7.12 1.60 -0.56
CA ALA A 189 7.18 2.76 -1.43
C ALA A 189 6.92 2.38 -2.91
N SER A 190 7.45 1.25 -3.38
CA SER A 190 7.26 0.79 -4.77
C SER A 190 5.83 0.37 -5.10
N LEU A 191 5.06 -0.01 -4.08
CA LEU A 191 3.66 -0.44 -4.22
C LEU A 191 2.68 0.72 -4.06
N ALA A 192 3.14 1.86 -3.53
CA ALA A 192 2.35 3.06 -3.46
C ALA A 192 2.13 3.56 -4.89
N LYS A 193 0.91 3.37 -5.40
CA LYS A 193 0.48 4.03 -6.63
C LYS A 193 0.28 5.51 -6.31
N THR A 194 1.27 6.32 -6.63
CA THR A 194 1.14 7.78 -6.58
C THR A 194 0.34 8.22 -7.81
N GLU A 195 -0.99 8.11 -7.75
CA GLU A 195 -1.89 8.64 -8.80
C GLU A 195 -1.92 10.18 -8.79
N ILE A 196 -1.57 10.79 -7.66
CA ILE A 196 -1.54 12.24 -7.44
C ILE A 196 -0.17 12.63 -6.90
N GLY A 197 0.50 13.60 -7.53
CA GLY A 197 1.80 14.09 -7.10
C GLY A 197 1.76 14.63 -5.66
N THR A 198 2.82 14.39 -4.88
CA THR A 198 2.88 14.85 -3.48
C THR A 198 2.71 16.36 -3.34
N GLU A 199 3.18 17.15 -4.31
CA GLU A 199 2.96 18.59 -4.35
C GLU A 199 1.48 18.95 -4.45
N THR A 200 0.71 18.20 -5.24
CA THR A 200 -0.73 18.40 -5.34
C THR A 200 -1.42 18.07 -4.02
N ILE A 201 -0.97 17.04 -3.31
CA ILE A 201 -1.49 16.68 -1.98
C ILE A 201 -1.15 17.76 -0.96
N CYS A 202 0.12 18.22 -0.91
CA CYS A 202 0.54 19.29 -0.01
C CYS A 202 -0.21 20.60 -0.30
N LYS A 203 -0.39 20.95 -1.58
CA LYS A 203 -1.17 22.12 -2.00
C LYS A 203 -2.64 21.99 -1.61
N TRP A 204 -3.24 20.82 -1.80
CA TRP A 204 -4.63 20.56 -1.41
C TRP A 204 -4.83 20.61 0.11
N LEU A 205 -3.91 20.02 0.88
CA LEU A 205 -3.92 20.09 2.35
C LEU A 205 -3.74 21.52 2.85
N GLY A 206 -2.79 22.27 2.27
CA GLY A 206 -2.55 23.67 2.63
C GLY A 206 -3.70 24.60 2.22
N ALA A 207 -4.43 24.27 1.16
CA ALA A 207 -5.60 25.00 0.68
C ALA A 207 -6.93 24.43 1.20
N TYR A 208 -6.90 23.50 2.15
CA TYR A 208 -8.12 22.86 2.65
C TYR A 208 -8.97 23.89 3.40
N GLN A 209 -10.17 24.12 2.89
CA GLN A 209 -11.23 24.85 3.58
C GLN A 209 -12.29 23.84 4.03
N PRO A 210 -12.78 23.90 5.28
CA PRO A 210 -13.87 23.05 5.73
C PRO A 210 -15.10 23.29 4.84
N PHE A 211 -15.43 22.32 3.99
CA PHE A 211 -16.58 22.42 3.08
C PHE A 211 -17.93 22.28 3.81
N VAL A 212 -17.91 21.72 5.03
CA VAL A 212 -19.12 21.41 5.78
C VAL A 212 -19.32 22.42 6.91
N PRO A 213 -20.47 23.14 6.96
CA PRO A 213 -20.81 24.02 8.08
C PRO A 213 -20.86 23.26 9.41
N SER A 214 -20.48 23.89 10.51
CA SER A 214 -20.52 23.29 11.86
C SER A 214 -21.90 22.78 12.28
N ALA A 215 -22.97 23.31 11.69
CA ALA A 215 -24.35 22.90 11.92
C ALA A 215 -24.67 21.45 11.46
N THR A 216 -23.95 20.90 10.47
CA THR A 216 -24.18 19.53 9.98
C THR A 216 -23.74 18.46 10.98
N ARG A 217 -22.92 18.81 11.97
CA ARG A 217 -22.55 17.91 13.08
C ARG A 217 -23.77 17.40 13.85
N TYR A 218 -24.83 18.20 13.91
CA TYR A 218 -26.06 17.84 14.63
C TYR A 218 -27.05 17.06 13.77
N LEU A 219 -26.92 17.12 12.44
CA LEU A 219 -27.85 16.49 11.49
C LEU A 219 -28.01 14.97 11.74
N PRO A 220 -26.93 14.17 11.93
CA PRO A 220 -27.08 12.74 12.22
C PRO A 220 -27.73 12.47 13.58
N MET A 221 -27.51 13.34 14.57
CA MET A 221 -28.08 13.20 15.91
C MET A 221 -29.58 13.49 15.90
N PHE A 222 -30.02 14.54 15.20
CA PHE A 222 -31.43 14.84 14.98
C PHE A 222 -32.12 13.75 14.17
N PHE A 223 -31.51 13.29 13.08
CA PHE A 223 -32.08 12.23 12.24
C PHE A 223 -32.21 10.92 13.03
N SER A 224 -31.21 10.55 13.83
CA SER A 224 -31.26 9.36 14.69
C SER A 224 -32.35 9.48 15.76
N GLY A 225 -32.47 10.64 16.41
CA GLY A 225 -33.50 10.90 17.42
C GLY A 225 -34.91 10.77 16.86
N ILE A 226 -35.18 11.39 15.71
CA ILE A 226 -36.48 11.31 15.04
C ILE A 226 -36.76 9.88 14.54
N SER A 227 -35.73 9.16 14.09
CA SER A 227 -35.87 7.76 13.68
C SER A 227 -36.31 6.86 14.84
N VAL A 228 -35.74 7.04 16.04
CA VAL A 228 -36.17 6.31 17.24
C VAL A 228 -37.63 6.61 17.58
N VAL A 229 -38.06 7.88 17.47
CA VAL A 229 -39.46 8.26 17.70
C VAL A 229 -40.40 7.56 16.71
N TRP A 230 -40.06 7.54 15.42
CA TRP A 230 -40.86 6.82 14.41
C TRP A 230 -40.93 5.32 14.68
N PHE A 231 -39.84 4.70 15.10
CA PHE A 231 -39.83 3.28 15.49
C PHE A 231 -40.75 3.02 16.69
N VAL A 232 -40.69 3.86 17.73
CA VAL A 232 -41.56 3.74 18.92
C VAL A 232 -43.03 3.92 18.54
N LEU A 233 -43.36 4.91 17.71
CA LEU A 233 -44.73 5.15 17.24
C LEU A 233 -45.28 4.02 16.37
N TYR A 234 -44.42 3.37 15.57
CA TYR A 234 -44.78 2.16 14.83
C TYR A 234 -45.11 1.00 15.77
N PHE A 235 -44.27 0.73 16.79
CA PHE A 235 -44.52 -0.34 17.77
C PHE A 235 -45.76 -0.10 18.63
N LEU A 236 -46.13 1.16 18.86
CA LEU A 236 -47.37 1.55 19.54
C LEU A 236 -48.61 1.51 18.62
N GLY A 237 -48.45 1.20 17.34
CA GLY A 237 -49.55 1.04 16.38
C GLY A 237 -50.13 2.36 15.85
N PHE A 238 -49.49 3.50 16.11
CA PHE A 238 -49.98 4.82 15.67
C PHE A 238 -49.61 5.16 14.23
N VAL A 239 -48.65 4.44 13.62
CA VAL A 239 -48.07 4.80 12.31
C VAL A 239 -47.94 3.57 11.41
N PRO A 240 -48.37 3.66 10.13
CA PRO A 240 -48.20 2.57 9.16
C PRO A 240 -46.74 2.40 8.72
N GLU A 241 -46.39 1.17 8.33
CA GLU A 241 -45.02 0.78 7.91
C GLU A 241 -44.46 1.61 6.74
N SER A 242 -45.33 2.11 5.86
CA SER A 242 -44.95 2.93 4.70
C SER A 242 -44.28 4.25 5.08
N VAL A 243 -44.69 4.87 6.19
CA VAL A 243 -44.13 6.14 6.68
C VAL A 243 -42.71 5.92 7.21
N LEU A 244 -42.48 4.79 7.88
CA LEU A 244 -41.16 4.43 8.42
C LEU A 244 -40.17 4.12 7.28
N ILE A 245 -40.63 3.40 6.24
CA ILE A 245 -39.83 3.14 5.04
C ILE A 245 -39.49 4.43 4.31
N PHE A 246 -40.47 5.33 4.13
CA PHE A 246 -40.24 6.62 3.47
C PHE A 246 -39.24 7.50 4.25
N TRP A 247 -39.37 7.54 5.58
CA TRP A 247 -38.45 8.27 6.46
C TRP A 247 -37.01 7.75 6.37
N LEU A 248 -36.83 6.42 6.37
CA LEU A 248 -35.50 5.79 6.22
C LEU A 248 -34.89 6.03 4.85
N LEU A 249 -35.69 6.01 3.78
CA LEU A 249 -35.21 6.32 2.43
C LEU A 249 -34.78 7.78 2.30
N LEU A 250 -35.47 8.70 2.98
CA LEU A 250 -35.12 10.11 3.02
C LEU A 250 -33.74 10.33 3.67
N GLY A 251 -33.41 9.56 4.72
CA GLY A 251 -32.09 9.57 5.35
C GLY A 251 -30.95 9.00 4.51
N LEU A 252 -31.26 8.26 3.45
CA LEU A 252 -30.27 7.71 2.52
C LEU A 252 -29.82 8.75 1.47
N GLY A 253 -30.59 9.83 1.30
CA GLY A 253 -30.31 10.93 0.38
C GLY A 253 -29.76 12.20 1.03
N LEU A 254 -29.66 12.24 2.37
CA LEU A 254 -29.05 13.30 3.18
C LEU A 254 -27.63 12.92 3.59
#